data_AF-A0A9Y0T507-F1
#
_entry.id   AF-A0A9Y0T507-F1
#
_cell.length_a   1.000
_cell.length_b   1.000
_cell.length_c   1.000
_cell.angle_alpha   90.00
_cell.angle_beta   90.00
_cell.angle_gamma   90.00
#
_symmetry.space_group_name_H-M   'P 1'
#
loop_
_entity.id
_entity.type
_entity.pdbx_description
1 polymer ?
#
loop_
_entity_poly.entity_id
_entity_poly.type
_entity_poly.pdbx_seq_one_letter_code
_entity_poly.pdbx_strand_id
1 'polypeptide(L)'
;MLEHISYSDLNLSGLILCPVLGSITPLLIPNSRIRPIRWIGLCASLITFLYPPVLRIQFDPSTAKSQFVERLRWLPYENIHYYIGIDGLSLFFVILTTLLIPICISVGWSSIRHFGKEYIIAFLIREFLMIAVSCMLDPLLFYVLSESVLIPMFIIIGVWGSRQRKIKAAYPFFLYTLLGSVFMLLAIPLILLQTGTTDVLILLTTSFSERRQILLWIASFASFAVKVPMVPVHIWLPEAHVEAPTAGSVILAGIPLKLGTHGFLRFSIPMFPEATLCSTPFIYTPSAIAIIYTPSTTSRQIDLKKIIAYSPVAHMNLVTIGMSS
;
A
#
# COMPACT_ATOMS: atom_id res chain seq x y z
N MET A 1 24.12 -26.24 2.20
CA MET A 1 25.24 -25.82 1.33
C MET A 1 24.89 -26.29 -0.07
N LEU A 2 24.36 -25.36 -0.86
CA LEU A 2 24.25 -25.39 -2.33
C LEU A 2 23.60 -26.62 -3.00
N GLU A 3 22.27 -26.73 -2.92
CA GLU A 3 21.51 -27.47 -3.94
C GLU A 3 20.05 -26.99 -3.92
N HIS A 4 19.75 -26.07 -4.84
CA HIS A 4 18.46 -25.66 -5.41
C HIS A 4 18.64 -24.24 -5.99
N ILE A 5 19.59 -24.11 -6.92
CA ILE A 5 19.65 -23.01 -7.87
C ILE A 5 19.44 -23.67 -9.22
N SER A 6 18.19 -23.94 -9.54
CA SER A 6 17.82 -24.56 -10.82
C SER A 6 16.36 -24.24 -11.14
N TYR A 7 16.07 -22.98 -11.41
CA TYR A 7 15.65 -22.46 -12.72
C TYR A 7 16.19 -21.02 -12.76
N SER A 8 16.21 -20.37 -13.92
CA SER A 8 16.58 -18.95 -14.02
C SER A 8 15.49 -18.09 -13.35
N ASP A 9 15.45 -18.13 -12.02
CA ASP A 9 14.37 -17.58 -11.21
C ASP A 9 14.65 -16.11 -10.98
N LEU A 10 13.78 -15.25 -11.51
CA LEU A 10 13.77 -13.85 -11.12
C LEU A 10 13.43 -13.78 -9.63
N ASN A 11 14.43 -13.50 -8.80
CA ASN A 11 14.23 -13.38 -7.36
C ASN A 11 13.33 -12.17 -7.03
N LEU A 12 12.44 -12.36 -6.06
CA LEU A 12 11.53 -11.32 -5.58
C LEU A 12 12.32 -10.17 -4.93
N SER A 13 13.43 -10.50 -4.26
CA SER A 13 14.40 -9.52 -3.78
C SER A 13 14.94 -8.62 -4.89
N GLY A 14 15.16 -9.13 -6.09
CA GLY A 14 15.61 -8.34 -7.24
C GLY A 14 14.63 -7.23 -7.60
N LEU A 15 13.34 -7.59 -7.72
CA LEU A 15 12.25 -6.64 -7.97
C LEU A 15 12.20 -5.54 -6.90
N ILE A 16 12.35 -5.92 -5.63
CA ILE A 16 12.30 -4.99 -4.49
C ILE A 16 13.54 -4.09 -4.44
N LEU A 17 14.73 -4.60 -4.80
CA LEU A 17 16.00 -3.87 -4.71
C LEU A 17 16.22 -2.91 -5.90
N CYS A 18 15.66 -3.18 -7.07
CA CYS A 18 15.84 -2.34 -8.26
C CYS A 18 15.47 -0.85 -8.04
N PRO A 19 14.29 -0.48 -7.48
CA PRO A 19 13.96 0.91 -7.19
C PRO A 19 14.89 1.52 -6.13
N VAL A 20 15.36 0.72 -5.16
CA VAL A 20 16.29 1.18 -4.12
C VAL A 20 17.62 1.60 -4.75
N LEU A 21 18.21 0.75 -5.59
CA LEU A 21 19.42 1.09 -6.34
C LEU A 21 19.20 2.31 -7.25
N GLY A 22 18.04 2.37 -7.91
CA GLY A 22 17.61 3.52 -8.70
C GLY A 22 17.48 4.81 -7.90
N SER A 23 17.21 4.74 -6.60
CA SER A 23 17.09 5.90 -5.70
C SER A 23 18.42 6.36 -5.10
N ILE A 24 19.41 5.44 -5.00
CA ILE A 24 20.74 5.75 -4.48
C ILE A 24 21.61 6.40 -5.55
N THR A 25 21.55 5.92 -6.79
CA THR A 25 22.37 6.45 -7.90
C THR A 25 22.21 7.97 -8.15
N PRO A 26 21.03 8.60 -8.05
CA PRO A 26 20.88 10.03 -8.25
C PRO A 26 21.45 10.86 -7.09
N LEU A 27 21.68 10.27 -5.90
CA LEU A 27 22.33 10.97 -4.78
C LEU A 27 23.77 11.38 -5.12
N LEU A 28 24.47 10.56 -5.92
CA LEU A 28 25.86 10.78 -6.32
C LEU A 28 26.04 11.88 -7.38
N ILE A 29 24.95 12.31 -8.02
CA ILE A 29 24.98 13.31 -9.11
C ILE A 29 24.68 14.70 -8.54
N PRO A 30 25.43 15.76 -8.87
CA PRO A 30 25.13 17.10 -8.36
C PRO A 30 23.76 17.63 -8.83
N ASN A 31 23.10 18.43 -7.98
CA ASN A 31 21.77 19.00 -8.25
C ASN A 31 21.71 19.87 -9.52
N SER A 32 22.86 20.35 -10.01
CA SER A 32 22.96 21.16 -11.23
C SER A 32 22.58 20.39 -12.51
N ARG A 33 22.71 19.05 -12.52
CA ARG A 33 22.44 18.21 -13.70
C ARG A 33 21.15 17.42 -13.53
N ILE A 34 19.99 18.07 -13.69
CA ILE A 34 18.69 17.41 -13.50
C ILE A 34 18.33 16.40 -14.60
N ARG A 35 18.78 16.62 -15.84
CA ARG A 35 18.46 15.75 -16.99
C ARG A 35 18.92 14.29 -16.78
N PRO A 36 20.18 13.99 -16.41
CA PRO A 36 20.59 12.60 -16.17
C PRO A 36 19.86 11.98 -14.97
N ILE A 37 19.58 12.74 -13.91
CA ILE A 37 18.83 12.26 -12.74
C ILE A 37 17.43 11.76 -13.17
N ARG A 38 16.74 12.51 -14.03
CA ARG A 38 15.42 12.11 -14.58
C ARG A 38 15.49 10.84 -15.41
N TRP A 39 16.47 10.74 -16.31
CA TRP A 39 16.67 9.54 -17.11
C TRP A 39 17.00 8.32 -16.27
N ILE A 40 17.86 8.46 -15.26
CA ILE A 40 18.20 7.37 -14.35
C ILE A 40 16.95 6.88 -13.60
N GLY A 41 16.13 7.78 -13.06
CA GLY A 41 14.90 7.39 -12.37
C GLY A 41 13.87 6.76 -13.30
N LEU A 42 13.71 7.29 -14.52
CA LEU A 42 12.84 6.69 -15.53
C LEU A 42 13.32 5.30 -15.93
N CYS A 43 14.61 5.13 -16.24
CA CYS A 43 15.18 3.84 -16.58
C CYS A 43 15.05 2.84 -15.44
N ALA A 44 15.31 3.25 -14.19
CA ALA A 44 15.13 2.38 -13.02
C ALA A 44 13.68 1.91 -12.90
N SER A 45 12.71 2.82 -12.97
CA SER A 45 11.28 2.48 -12.91
C SER A 45 10.75 1.69 -14.12
N LEU A 46 11.36 1.84 -15.30
CA LEU A 46 11.05 1.00 -16.46
C LEU A 46 11.63 -0.40 -16.32
N ILE A 47 12.85 -0.52 -15.78
CA ILE A 47 13.46 -1.82 -15.49
C ILE A 47 12.60 -2.57 -14.46
N THR A 48 12.19 -1.91 -13.37
CA THR A 48 11.31 -2.52 -12.35
C THR A 48 9.97 -2.95 -12.92
N PHE A 49 9.39 -2.19 -13.85
CA PHE A 49 8.17 -2.56 -14.57
C PHE A 49 8.30 -3.81 -15.44
N LEU A 50 9.47 -4.13 -15.95
CA LEU A 50 9.67 -5.33 -16.78
C LEU A 50 9.72 -6.62 -15.96
N TYR A 51 9.96 -6.56 -14.65
CA TYR A 51 10.05 -7.75 -13.78
C TYR A 51 8.69 -8.45 -13.56
N PRO A 52 7.60 -7.76 -13.14
CA PRO A 52 6.33 -8.43 -12.81
C PRO A 52 5.63 -9.16 -13.97
N PRO A 53 5.68 -8.71 -15.22
CA PRO A 53 5.17 -9.49 -16.36
C PRO A 53 5.88 -10.84 -16.51
N VAL A 54 7.18 -10.92 -16.23
CA VAL A 54 7.93 -12.19 -16.25
C VAL A 54 7.46 -13.10 -15.11
N LEU A 55 7.29 -12.55 -13.91
CA LEU A 55 6.73 -13.28 -12.77
C LEU A 55 5.31 -13.81 -13.07
N ARG A 56 4.49 -13.06 -13.81
CA ARG A 56 3.14 -13.50 -14.21
C ARG A 56 3.17 -14.74 -15.12
N ILE A 57 4.15 -14.83 -16.02
CA ILE A 57 4.29 -15.98 -16.94
C ILE A 57 4.73 -17.23 -16.17
N GLN A 58 5.58 -17.06 -15.16
CA GLN A 58 6.05 -18.14 -14.30
C GLN A 58 5.06 -18.53 -13.19
N PHE A 59 4.06 -17.67 -12.90
CA PHE A 59 3.09 -17.88 -11.84
C PHE A 59 2.09 -18.99 -12.19
N ASP A 60 1.99 -20.00 -11.31
CA ASP A 60 1.03 -21.11 -11.43
C ASP A 60 -0.31 -20.76 -10.76
N PRO A 61 -1.40 -20.53 -11.51
CA PRO A 61 -2.70 -20.18 -10.93
C PRO A 61 -3.43 -21.36 -10.26
N SER A 62 -2.93 -22.58 -10.37
CA SER A 62 -3.59 -23.78 -9.84
C SER A 62 -3.42 -23.98 -8.33
N THR A 63 -2.50 -23.24 -7.70
CA THR A 63 -2.16 -23.40 -6.29
C THR A 63 -2.61 -22.22 -5.43
N ALA A 64 -3.07 -22.50 -4.21
CA ALA A 64 -3.42 -21.49 -3.21
C ALA A 64 -2.20 -20.99 -2.39
N LYS A 65 -1.01 -21.54 -2.63
CA LYS A 65 0.20 -21.22 -1.87
C LYS A 65 0.85 -19.94 -2.43
N SER A 66 1.51 -19.20 -1.54
CA SER A 66 2.40 -18.13 -1.96
C SER A 66 3.57 -18.67 -2.78
N GLN A 67 3.89 -18.00 -3.88
CA GLN A 67 4.97 -18.35 -4.80
C GLN A 67 6.10 -17.31 -4.71
N PHE A 68 7.27 -17.65 -5.26
CA PHE A 68 8.48 -16.81 -5.19
C PHE A 68 8.82 -16.39 -3.76
N VAL A 69 8.77 -17.37 -2.85
CA VAL A 69 8.86 -17.13 -1.42
C VAL A 69 10.31 -17.00 -0.98
N GLU A 70 10.65 -15.90 -0.32
CA GLU A 70 11.94 -15.71 0.31
C GLU A 70 11.75 -15.47 1.82
N ARG A 71 12.56 -16.14 2.64
CA ARG A 71 12.52 -16.04 4.11
C ARG A 71 13.89 -15.70 4.66
N LEU A 72 13.99 -14.57 5.36
CA LEU A 72 15.17 -14.17 6.11
C LEU A 72 14.84 -14.08 7.61
N ARG A 73 15.78 -14.49 8.46
CA ARG A 73 15.61 -14.38 9.92
C ARG A 73 15.88 -12.93 10.33
N TRP A 74 14.86 -12.24 10.84
CA TRP A 74 15.00 -10.86 11.30
C TRP A 74 15.24 -10.79 12.80
N LEU A 75 14.29 -11.27 13.61
CA LEU A 75 14.41 -11.38 15.07
C LEU A 75 14.18 -12.84 15.49
N PRO A 76 15.25 -13.66 15.57
CA PRO A 76 15.12 -15.11 15.76
C PRO A 76 14.57 -15.50 17.14
N TYR A 77 14.71 -14.63 18.16
CA TYR A 77 14.25 -14.88 19.52
C TYR A 77 12.73 -14.70 19.68
N GLU A 78 12.09 -13.91 18.82
CA GLU A 78 10.64 -13.68 18.77
C GLU A 78 9.96 -14.42 17.61
N ASN A 79 10.69 -15.29 16.89
CA ASN A 79 10.25 -15.97 15.67
C ASN A 79 9.68 -15.03 14.59
N ILE A 80 10.18 -13.79 14.55
CA ILE A 80 9.79 -12.82 13.52
C ILE A 80 10.74 -12.98 12.34
N HIS A 81 10.16 -13.28 11.18
CA HIS A 81 10.88 -13.51 9.95
C HIS A 81 10.50 -12.46 8.91
N TYR A 82 11.50 -11.99 8.17
CA TYR A 82 11.23 -11.29 6.92
C TYR A 82 10.74 -12.32 5.91
N TYR A 83 9.42 -12.36 5.74
CA TYR A 83 8.74 -13.36 4.94
C TYR A 83 7.99 -12.67 3.80
N ILE A 84 8.48 -12.91 2.58
CA ILE A 84 7.90 -12.34 1.37
C ILE A 84 7.43 -13.43 0.43
N GLY A 85 6.33 -13.18 -0.25
CA GLY A 85 5.81 -14.06 -1.28
C GLY A 85 4.69 -13.40 -2.06
N ILE A 86 4.49 -13.89 -3.27
CA ILE A 86 3.46 -13.42 -4.19
C ILE A 86 2.31 -14.42 -4.23
N ASP A 87 1.10 -13.92 -3.98
CA ASP A 87 -0.16 -14.61 -4.27
C ASP A 87 -0.81 -13.96 -5.50
N GLY A 88 -1.89 -14.55 -6.02
CA GLY A 88 -2.63 -14.00 -7.16
C GLY A 88 -3.04 -12.54 -6.96
N LEU A 89 -3.50 -12.16 -5.76
CA LEU A 89 -3.84 -10.77 -5.43
C LEU A 89 -2.63 -9.84 -5.45
N SER A 90 -1.55 -10.24 -4.78
CA SER A 90 -0.34 -9.44 -4.62
C SER A 90 0.35 -9.20 -5.96
N LEU A 91 0.32 -10.19 -6.87
CA LEU A 91 0.88 -10.07 -8.21
C LEU A 91 0.26 -8.91 -9.00
N PHE A 92 -1.08 -8.79 -9.01
CA PHE A 92 -1.75 -7.70 -9.72
C PHE A 92 -1.46 -6.34 -9.10
N PHE A 93 -1.35 -6.26 -7.76
CA PHE A 93 -0.95 -5.01 -7.11
C PHE A 93 0.48 -4.60 -7.45
N VAL A 94 1.41 -5.57 -7.50
CA VAL A 94 2.79 -5.32 -7.92
C VAL A 94 2.85 -4.85 -9.38
N ILE A 95 2.12 -5.48 -10.31
CA ILE A 95 2.04 -5.03 -11.70
C ILE A 95 1.48 -3.61 -11.79
N LEU A 96 0.39 -3.31 -11.06
CA LEU A 96 -0.20 -1.98 -11.03
C LEU A 96 0.77 -0.93 -10.47
N THR A 97 1.53 -1.27 -9.42
CA THR A 97 2.49 -0.36 -8.80
C THR A 97 3.60 0.02 -9.76
N THR A 98 4.24 -0.98 -10.35
CA THR A 98 5.37 -0.78 -11.27
C THR A 98 4.94 -0.13 -12.58
N LEU A 99 3.67 -0.28 -13.01
CA LEU A 99 3.13 0.43 -14.18
C LEU A 99 2.96 1.93 -13.91
N LEU A 100 2.46 2.31 -12.72
CA LEU A 100 2.09 3.69 -12.42
C LEU A 100 3.30 4.60 -12.13
N ILE A 101 4.37 4.08 -11.54
CA ILE A 101 5.56 4.87 -11.19
C ILE A 101 6.26 5.51 -12.40
N PRO A 102 6.58 4.80 -13.50
CA PRO A 102 7.22 5.42 -14.67
C PRO A 102 6.31 6.48 -15.31
N ILE A 103 4.99 6.28 -15.31
CA ILE A 103 4.02 7.29 -15.75
C ILE A 103 4.11 8.54 -14.87
N CYS A 104 4.17 8.37 -13.56
CA CYS A 104 4.26 9.47 -12.60
C CYS A 104 5.56 10.27 -12.73
N ILE A 105 6.69 9.58 -12.90
CA ILE A 105 7.99 10.22 -13.15
C ILE A 105 7.95 11.00 -14.46
N SER A 106 7.33 10.44 -15.51
CA SER A 106 7.18 11.09 -16.82
C SER A 106 6.35 12.38 -16.75
N VAL A 107 5.23 12.35 -16.01
CA VAL A 107 4.39 13.54 -15.80
C VAL A 107 5.14 14.65 -15.04
N GLY A 108 6.04 14.27 -14.11
CA GLY A 108 6.86 15.20 -13.35
C GLY A 108 7.91 15.96 -14.17
N TRP A 109 8.20 15.54 -15.41
CA TRP A 109 9.31 16.06 -16.21
C TRP A 109 9.18 17.54 -16.55
N SER A 110 7.99 18.00 -16.93
CA SER A 110 7.74 19.41 -17.27
C SER A 110 7.25 20.24 -16.06
N SER A 111 6.54 19.59 -15.13
CA SER A 111 5.86 20.28 -14.02
C SER A 111 6.82 20.76 -12.93
N ILE A 112 7.94 20.06 -12.71
CA ILE A 112 8.78 20.24 -11.52
C ILE A 112 9.97 21.12 -11.81
N ARG A 113 10.01 22.27 -11.12
CA ARG A 113 11.06 23.29 -11.25
C ARG A 113 12.06 23.31 -10.08
N HIS A 114 11.65 22.87 -8.89
CA HIS A 114 12.46 22.90 -7.68
C HIS A 114 12.55 21.49 -7.06
N PHE A 115 13.69 21.20 -6.41
CA PHE A 115 13.95 19.91 -5.75
C PHE A 115 13.68 18.69 -6.64
N GLY A 116 14.14 18.75 -7.90
CA GLY A 116 13.85 17.69 -8.88
C GLY A 116 14.52 16.36 -8.56
N LYS A 117 15.66 16.38 -7.86
CA LYS A 117 16.35 15.16 -7.43
C LYS A 117 15.54 14.45 -6.34
N GLU A 118 15.17 15.19 -5.31
CA GLU A 118 14.44 14.72 -4.15
C GLU A 118 13.07 14.16 -4.57
N TYR A 119 12.45 14.75 -5.60
CA TYR A 119 11.22 14.22 -6.20
C TYR A 119 11.42 12.82 -6.76
N ILE A 120 12.42 12.60 -7.61
CA ILE A 120 12.66 11.28 -8.25
C ILE A 120 12.96 10.23 -7.18
N ILE A 121 13.79 10.59 -6.20
CA ILE A 121 14.13 9.70 -5.09
C ILE A 121 12.88 9.34 -4.27
N ALA A 122 12.01 10.30 -3.97
CA ALA A 122 10.78 10.04 -3.24
C ALA A 122 9.84 9.08 -3.98
N PHE A 123 9.73 9.18 -5.31
CA PHE A 123 8.91 8.25 -6.11
C PHE A 123 9.51 6.84 -6.16
N LEU A 124 10.84 6.70 -6.30
CA LEU A 124 11.50 5.39 -6.33
C LEU A 124 11.52 4.69 -4.96
N ILE A 125 11.76 5.43 -3.87
CA ILE A 125 11.63 4.88 -2.51
C ILE A 125 10.20 4.41 -2.28
N ARG A 126 9.22 5.20 -2.74
CA ARG A 126 7.82 4.84 -2.63
C ARG A 126 7.48 3.58 -3.44
N GLU A 127 8.00 3.44 -4.65
CA GLU A 127 7.87 2.23 -5.46
C GLU A 127 8.35 1.00 -4.70
N PHE A 128 9.57 1.05 -4.15
CA PHE A 128 10.14 -0.02 -3.33
C PHE A 128 9.20 -0.40 -2.16
N LEU A 129 8.77 0.59 -1.37
CA LEU A 129 7.93 0.33 -0.19
C LEU A 129 6.57 -0.29 -0.57
N MET A 130 6.00 0.14 -1.70
CA MET A 130 4.69 -0.34 -2.17
C MET A 130 4.74 -1.74 -2.77
N ILE A 131 5.84 -2.09 -3.45
CA ILE A 131 6.10 -3.46 -3.87
C ILE A 131 6.30 -4.33 -2.62
N ALA A 132 7.16 -3.89 -1.70
CA ALA A 132 7.49 -4.63 -0.48
C ALA A 132 6.24 -4.95 0.34
N VAL A 133 5.40 -3.96 0.65
CA VAL A 133 4.17 -4.17 1.43
C VAL A 133 3.18 -5.13 0.76
N SER A 134 3.07 -5.10 -0.58
CA SER A 134 2.19 -6.02 -1.32
C SER A 134 2.66 -7.48 -1.20
N CYS A 135 3.98 -7.68 -1.13
CA CYS A 135 4.61 -9.00 -1.01
C CYS A 135 4.76 -9.49 0.43
N MET A 136 4.53 -8.66 1.46
CA MET A 136 4.71 -9.07 2.86
C MET A 136 3.67 -10.10 3.30
N LEU A 137 4.16 -11.18 3.92
CA LEU A 137 3.38 -12.26 4.53
C LEU A 137 3.50 -12.28 6.07
N ASP A 138 3.95 -11.18 6.67
CA ASP A 138 4.03 -11.00 8.12
C ASP A 138 3.26 -9.71 8.49
N PRO A 139 2.23 -9.74 9.37
CA PRO A 139 1.42 -8.58 9.70
C PRO A 139 2.19 -7.44 10.37
N LEU A 140 3.25 -7.75 11.13
CA LEU A 140 4.09 -6.73 11.78
C LEU A 140 4.89 -5.96 10.74
N LEU A 141 5.61 -6.68 9.88
CA LEU A 141 6.39 -6.05 8.80
C LEU A 141 5.47 -5.37 7.77
N PHE A 142 4.33 -5.97 7.47
CA PHE A 142 3.29 -5.33 6.66
C PHE A 142 2.85 -4.01 7.27
N TYR A 143 2.58 -3.97 8.58
CA TYR A 143 2.22 -2.74 9.28
C TYR A 143 3.32 -1.68 9.12
N VAL A 144 4.56 -2.00 9.49
CA VAL A 144 5.71 -1.08 9.42
C VAL A 144 5.90 -0.53 8.02
N LEU A 145 5.86 -1.39 6.99
CA LEU A 145 6.02 -0.96 5.60
C LEU A 145 4.83 -0.13 5.11
N SER A 146 3.60 -0.50 5.50
CA SER A 146 2.40 0.24 5.11
C SER A 146 2.38 1.66 5.67
N GLU A 147 2.91 1.87 6.88
CA GLU A 147 3.09 3.21 7.48
C GLU A 147 4.27 3.94 6.86
N SER A 148 5.35 3.23 6.54
CA SER A 148 6.52 3.81 5.88
C SER A 148 6.17 4.42 4.52
N VAL A 149 5.21 3.85 3.77
CA VAL A 149 4.70 4.41 2.49
C VAL A 149 4.10 5.81 2.68
N LEU A 150 3.58 6.15 3.86
CA LEU A 150 3.01 7.45 4.15
C LEU A 150 4.07 8.56 4.15
N ILE A 151 5.32 8.26 4.55
CA ILE A 151 6.39 9.26 4.69
C ILE A 151 6.75 9.89 3.34
N PRO A 152 7.10 9.12 2.27
CA PRO A 152 7.31 9.72 0.96
C PRO A 152 6.09 10.47 0.44
N MET A 153 4.87 9.97 0.71
CA MET A 153 3.66 10.65 0.24
C MET A 153 3.41 11.99 0.94
N PHE A 154 3.65 12.05 2.24
CA PHE A 154 3.60 13.29 3.02
C PHE A 154 4.55 14.34 2.44
N ILE A 155 5.78 13.95 2.12
CA ILE A 155 6.78 14.83 1.49
C ILE A 155 6.32 15.25 0.08
N ILE A 156 5.78 14.31 -0.72
CA ILE A 156 5.31 14.58 -2.08
C ILE A 156 4.21 15.66 -2.08
N ILE A 157 3.23 15.55 -1.18
CA ILE A 157 2.15 16.53 -1.04
C ILE A 157 2.69 17.85 -0.46
N GLY A 158 3.48 17.80 0.61
CA GLY A 158 3.94 18.99 1.33
C GLY A 158 4.88 19.88 0.51
N VAL A 159 5.82 19.28 -0.22
CA VAL A 159 6.84 20.03 -0.99
C VAL A 159 6.30 20.42 -2.36
N TRP A 160 5.81 19.46 -3.15
CA TRP A 160 5.40 19.68 -4.55
C TRP A 160 3.89 19.86 -4.74
N GLY A 161 3.11 19.96 -3.66
CA GLY A 161 1.69 20.31 -3.73
C GLY A 161 1.43 21.59 -4.51
N SER A 162 0.29 21.61 -5.21
CA SER A 162 -0.03 22.62 -6.22
C SER A 162 -0.54 23.95 -5.65
N ARG A 163 -1.22 23.94 -4.50
CA ARG A 163 -1.77 25.16 -3.88
C ARG A 163 -1.12 25.45 -2.53
N GLN A 164 -1.38 26.66 -2.03
CA GLN A 164 -0.82 27.15 -0.75
C GLN A 164 -1.27 26.32 0.46
N ARG A 165 -2.41 25.62 0.36
CA ARG A 165 -2.97 24.81 1.45
C ARG A 165 -2.37 23.41 1.54
N LYS A 166 -1.40 23.05 0.70
CA LYS A 166 -0.76 21.72 0.67
C LYS A 166 -0.27 21.21 2.02
N ILE A 167 0.30 22.08 2.85
CA ILE A 167 0.77 21.70 4.20
C ILE A 167 -0.43 21.34 5.10
N LYS A 168 -1.51 22.12 5.02
CA LYS A 168 -2.75 21.85 5.76
C LYS A 168 -3.47 20.59 5.30
N ALA A 169 -3.22 20.08 4.09
CA ALA A 169 -3.75 18.80 3.64
C ALA A 169 -2.80 17.62 3.96
N ALA A 170 -1.48 17.85 3.91
CA ALA A 170 -0.48 16.82 4.21
C ALA A 170 -0.55 16.34 5.68
N TYR A 171 -0.74 17.25 6.64
CA TYR A 171 -0.84 16.89 8.06
C TYR A 171 -2.06 16.03 8.38
N PRO A 172 -3.30 16.41 8.01
CA PRO A 172 -4.46 15.53 8.15
C PRO A 172 -4.28 14.21 7.40
N PHE A 173 -3.77 14.21 6.16
CA PHE A 173 -3.47 12.96 5.45
C PHE A 173 -2.64 12.00 6.30
N PHE A 174 -1.51 12.48 6.83
CA PHE A 174 -0.58 11.66 7.61
C PHE A 174 -1.15 11.28 8.98
N LEU A 175 -1.64 12.24 9.76
CA LEU A 175 -2.12 12.00 11.13
C LEU A 175 -3.40 11.15 11.14
N TYR A 176 -4.28 11.36 10.18
CA TYR A 176 -5.54 10.62 10.11
C TYR A 176 -5.29 9.15 9.79
N THR A 177 -4.41 8.87 8.83
CA THR A 177 -4.02 7.50 8.45
C THR A 177 -3.20 6.82 9.54
N LEU A 178 -2.27 7.54 10.18
CA LEU A 178 -1.50 7.03 11.31
C LEU A 178 -2.37 6.70 12.52
N LEU A 179 -3.32 7.57 12.89
CA LEU A 179 -4.16 7.35 14.06
C LEU A 179 -5.06 6.12 13.89
N GLY A 180 -5.56 5.88 12.68
CA GLY A 180 -6.26 4.63 12.35
C GLY A 180 -5.35 3.41 12.47
N SER A 181 -4.10 3.53 11.99
CA SER A 181 -3.17 2.40 11.95
C SER A 181 -2.68 1.94 13.33
N VAL A 182 -2.58 2.85 14.30
CA VAL A 182 -2.17 2.53 15.69
C VAL A 182 -3.04 1.44 16.31
N PHE A 183 -4.34 1.36 15.98
CA PHE A 183 -5.19 0.28 16.49
C PHE A 183 -4.74 -1.11 16.01
N MET A 184 -4.33 -1.24 14.75
CA MET A 184 -3.75 -2.49 14.24
C MET A 184 -2.42 -2.79 14.92
N LEU A 185 -1.61 -1.78 15.22
CA LEU A 185 -0.38 -1.96 16.00
C LEU A 185 -0.65 -2.54 17.38
N LEU A 186 -1.78 -2.21 18.02
CA LEU A 186 -2.15 -2.82 19.31
C LEU A 186 -2.60 -4.28 19.17
N ALA A 187 -3.17 -4.67 18.02
CA ALA A 187 -3.58 -6.04 17.75
C ALA A 187 -2.39 -6.99 17.55
N ILE A 188 -1.30 -6.51 16.90
CA ILE A 188 -0.16 -7.36 16.52
C ILE A 188 0.57 -7.98 17.74
N PRO A 189 0.93 -7.24 18.80
CA PRO A 189 1.49 -7.82 20.01
C PRO A 189 0.55 -8.81 20.70
N LEU A 190 -0.77 -8.58 20.69
CA LEU A 190 -1.74 -9.51 21.26
C LEU A 190 -1.77 -10.84 20.51
N ILE A 191 -1.64 -10.79 19.18
CA ILE A 191 -1.50 -11.97 18.34
C ILE A 191 -0.18 -12.67 18.68
N LEU A 192 0.94 -11.93 18.68
CA LEU A 192 2.28 -12.47 18.96
C LEU A 192 2.38 -13.14 20.34
N LEU A 193 1.78 -12.55 21.38
CA LEU A 193 1.75 -13.14 22.73
C LEU A 193 0.94 -14.44 22.79
N GLN A 194 -0.05 -14.61 21.92
CA GLN A 194 -0.91 -15.80 21.88
C GLN A 194 -0.33 -16.91 21.01
N THR A 195 0.26 -16.58 19.85
CA THR A 195 0.73 -17.56 18.86
C THR A 195 2.24 -17.79 18.90
N GLY A 196 3.00 -16.87 19.50
CA GLY A 196 4.47 -16.91 19.56
C GLY A 196 5.17 -16.62 18.24
N THR A 197 4.41 -16.25 17.18
CA THR A 197 4.93 -15.92 15.84
C THR A 197 4.02 -14.92 15.13
N THR A 198 4.57 -14.19 14.15
CA THR A 198 3.83 -13.30 13.24
C THR A 198 3.71 -13.87 11.81
N ASP A 199 4.04 -15.14 11.58
CA ASP A 199 3.95 -15.75 10.25
C ASP A 199 2.48 -15.98 9.86
N VAL A 200 2.01 -15.34 8.78
CA VAL A 200 0.62 -15.48 8.31
C VAL A 200 0.22 -16.93 8.11
N LEU A 201 1.11 -17.79 7.59
CA LEU A 201 0.75 -19.18 7.34
C LEU A 201 0.40 -19.93 8.63
N ILE A 202 1.09 -19.60 9.73
CA ILE A 202 0.78 -20.15 11.04
C ILE A 202 -0.50 -19.52 11.55
N LEU A 203 -0.63 -18.19 11.47
CA LEU A 203 -1.80 -17.44 11.95
C LEU A 203 -3.11 -17.89 11.29
N LEU A 204 -3.09 -18.29 10.02
CA LEU A 204 -4.24 -18.84 9.31
C LEU A 204 -4.69 -20.21 9.83
N THR A 205 -3.82 -20.94 10.52
CA THR A 205 -4.13 -22.24 11.12
C THR A 205 -4.44 -22.14 12.62
N THR A 206 -4.12 -21.00 13.26
CA THR A 206 -4.40 -20.79 14.67
C THR A 206 -5.84 -20.38 14.90
N SER A 207 -6.48 -20.99 15.89
CA SER A 207 -7.81 -20.59 16.33
C SER A 207 -7.73 -19.59 17.48
N PHE A 208 -8.51 -18.52 17.37
CA PHE A 208 -8.72 -17.54 18.42
C PHE A 208 -10.12 -17.71 19.00
N SER A 209 -10.29 -17.50 20.31
CA SER A 209 -11.63 -17.43 20.90
C SER A 209 -12.42 -16.28 20.28
N GLU A 210 -13.72 -16.48 20.04
CA GLU A 210 -14.63 -15.50 19.41
C GLU A 210 -14.47 -14.07 19.97
N ARG A 211 -14.47 -13.89 21.30
CA ARG A 211 -14.31 -12.57 21.92
C ARG A 211 -12.98 -11.88 21.56
N ARG A 212 -11.90 -12.65 21.43
CA ARG A 212 -10.59 -12.13 21.01
C ARG A 212 -10.58 -11.83 19.52
N GLN A 213 -11.22 -12.68 18.70
CA GLN A 213 -11.37 -12.40 17.28
C GLN A 213 -12.08 -11.07 17.04
N ILE A 214 -13.20 -10.82 17.72
CA ILE A 214 -13.95 -9.55 17.57
C ILE A 214 -13.06 -8.35 17.94
N LEU A 215 -12.30 -8.45 19.04
CA LEU A 215 -11.41 -7.37 19.46
C LEU A 215 -10.28 -7.12 18.44
N LEU A 216 -9.59 -8.18 18.00
CA LEU A 216 -8.50 -8.08 17.01
C LEU A 216 -9.02 -7.63 15.65
N TRP A 217 -10.22 -8.07 15.28
CA TRP A 217 -10.91 -7.68 14.06
C TRP A 217 -11.25 -6.19 14.07
N ILE A 218 -11.85 -5.66 15.15
CA ILE A 218 -12.17 -4.22 15.27
C ILE A 218 -10.88 -3.38 15.20
N ALA A 219 -9.83 -3.81 15.89
CA ALA A 219 -8.55 -3.12 15.90
C ALA A 219 -7.90 -3.07 14.50
N SER A 220 -7.96 -4.18 13.76
CA SER A 220 -7.47 -4.27 12.37
C SER A 220 -8.37 -3.49 11.41
N PHE A 221 -9.69 -3.59 11.57
CA PHE A 221 -10.71 -2.89 10.79
C PHE A 221 -10.53 -1.37 10.90
N ALA A 222 -10.25 -0.82 12.09
CA ALA A 222 -10.03 0.62 12.26
C ALA A 222 -8.89 1.15 11.38
N SER A 223 -7.78 0.41 11.29
CA SER A 223 -6.64 0.75 10.42
C SER A 223 -7.02 0.71 8.93
N PHE A 224 -7.68 -0.37 8.51
CA PHE A 224 -8.01 -0.55 7.10
C PHE A 224 -9.17 0.35 6.64
N ALA A 225 -10.18 0.58 7.47
CA ALA A 225 -11.32 1.45 7.16
C ALA A 225 -10.88 2.89 6.84
N VAL A 226 -9.85 3.38 7.54
CA VAL A 226 -9.24 4.68 7.25
C VAL A 226 -8.50 4.66 5.91
N LYS A 227 -7.77 3.58 5.58
CA LYS A 227 -7.04 3.45 4.31
C LYS A 227 -7.95 3.18 3.09
N VAL A 228 -9.16 2.64 3.29
CA VAL A 228 -10.20 2.37 2.26
C VAL A 228 -11.21 3.53 2.08
N PRO A 229 -10.98 4.69 2.72
CA PRO A 229 -11.96 5.73 3.05
C PRO A 229 -13.41 5.27 3.22
N MET A 230 -13.70 4.50 4.26
CA MET A 230 -15.09 4.22 4.65
C MET A 230 -15.73 5.46 5.29
N VAL A 231 -17.05 5.62 5.21
CA VAL A 231 -17.77 6.63 6.00
C VAL A 231 -17.79 6.20 7.48
N PRO A 232 -17.49 7.09 8.45
CA PRO A 232 -17.27 8.54 8.34
C PRO A 232 -15.82 8.96 8.08
N VAL A 233 -14.90 8.02 7.98
CA VAL A 233 -13.44 8.23 8.01
C VAL A 233 -12.76 8.51 6.67
N HIS A 234 -13.44 9.22 5.75
CA HIS A 234 -13.00 9.40 4.36
C HIS A 234 -12.49 10.81 4.00
N ILE A 235 -12.67 11.79 4.89
CA ILE A 235 -12.50 13.23 4.59
C ILE A 235 -11.06 13.59 4.20
N TRP A 236 -10.07 12.85 4.71
CA TRP A 236 -8.66 13.07 4.39
C TRP A 236 -8.37 12.89 2.89
N LEU A 237 -9.10 12.01 2.19
CA LEU A 237 -8.80 11.64 0.82
C LEU A 237 -9.09 12.79 -0.17
N PRO A 238 -10.30 13.40 -0.20
CA PRO A 238 -10.55 14.55 -1.07
C PRO A 238 -9.60 15.72 -0.86
N GLU A 239 -9.24 16.04 0.40
CA GLU A 239 -8.33 17.13 0.70
C GLU A 239 -6.90 16.86 0.20
N ALA A 240 -6.39 15.64 0.43
CA ALA A 240 -5.07 15.23 -0.04
C ALA A 240 -4.97 15.24 -1.57
N HIS A 241 -6.00 14.77 -2.28
CA HIS A 241 -6.02 14.69 -3.74
C HIS A 241 -5.97 16.04 -4.44
N VAL A 242 -6.71 17.02 -3.90
CA VAL A 242 -6.81 18.37 -4.48
C VAL A 242 -5.47 19.07 -4.44
N GLU A 243 -4.77 18.92 -3.31
CA GLU A 243 -3.54 19.64 -3.03
C GLU A 243 -2.31 18.93 -3.64
N ALA A 244 -2.36 17.61 -3.79
CA ALA A 244 -1.28 16.84 -4.38
C ALA A 244 -0.92 17.31 -5.82
N PRO A 245 0.37 17.19 -6.21
CA PRO A 245 0.76 17.34 -7.62
C PRO A 245 0.10 16.26 -8.47
N THR A 246 -0.02 16.48 -9.78
CA THR A 246 -0.71 15.55 -10.71
C THR A 246 -0.24 14.10 -10.56
N ALA A 247 1.07 13.87 -10.56
CA ALA A 247 1.65 12.55 -10.33
C ALA A 247 1.35 11.99 -8.93
N GLY A 248 1.32 12.85 -7.90
CA GLY A 248 0.94 12.47 -6.55
C GLY A 248 -0.52 12.01 -6.46
N SER A 249 -1.44 12.73 -7.10
CA SER A 249 -2.86 12.35 -7.18
C SER A 249 -3.06 11.02 -7.90
N VAL A 250 -2.31 10.76 -8.99
CA VAL A 250 -2.36 9.48 -9.72
C VAL A 250 -1.97 8.32 -8.80
N ILE A 251 -0.84 8.43 -8.08
CA ILE A 251 -0.45 7.35 -7.16
C ILE A 251 -1.44 7.22 -6.01
N LEU A 252 -1.90 8.33 -5.42
CA LEU A 252 -2.82 8.30 -4.27
C LEU A 252 -4.13 7.56 -4.60
N ALA A 253 -4.72 7.83 -5.77
CA ALA A 253 -5.89 7.12 -6.26
C ALA A 253 -5.55 5.69 -6.66
N GLY A 254 -4.36 5.49 -7.23
CA GLY A 254 -3.94 4.26 -7.87
C GLY A 254 -3.79 3.08 -6.92
N ILE A 255 -3.07 3.25 -5.80
CA ILE A 255 -2.57 2.10 -5.03
C ILE A 255 -2.78 2.17 -3.51
N PRO A 256 -2.50 3.27 -2.77
CA PRO A 256 -2.66 3.28 -1.30
C PRO A 256 -4.04 2.84 -0.82
N LEU A 257 -5.09 3.23 -1.55
CA LEU A 257 -6.46 2.78 -1.32
C LEU A 257 -6.59 1.25 -1.41
N LYS A 258 -5.91 0.66 -2.39
CA LYS A 258 -5.93 -0.78 -2.67
C LYS A 258 -5.15 -1.57 -1.64
N LEU A 259 -4.11 -0.97 -1.05
CA LEU A 259 -3.39 -1.57 0.08
C LEU A 259 -4.28 -1.75 1.30
N GLY A 260 -5.25 -0.85 1.53
CA GLY A 260 -6.25 -1.01 2.58
C GLY A 260 -7.13 -2.26 2.36
N THR A 261 -7.65 -2.45 1.14
CA THR A 261 -8.44 -3.63 0.78
C THR A 261 -7.60 -4.92 0.75
N HIS A 262 -6.35 -4.84 0.31
CA HIS A 262 -5.40 -5.97 0.34
C HIS A 262 -5.15 -6.41 1.78
N GLY A 263 -4.97 -5.46 2.70
CA GLY A 263 -4.84 -5.73 4.13
C GLY A 263 -6.08 -6.41 4.72
N PHE A 264 -7.28 -5.95 4.36
CA PHE A 264 -8.54 -6.60 4.76
C PHE A 264 -8.61 -8.06 4.29
N LEU A 265 -8.34 -8.30 3.00
CA LEU A 265 -8.40 -9.65 2.41
C LEU A 265 -7.38 -10.61 3.00
N ARG A 266 -6.21 -10.12 3.42
CA ARG A 266 -5.11 -10.99 3.88
C ARG A 266 -5.06 -11.16 5.39
N PHE A 267 -5.31 -10.10 6.16
CA PHE A 267 -5.08 -10.08 7.61
C PHE A 267 -6.34 -9.93 8.46
N SER A 268 -7.51 -9.71 7.86
CA SER A 268 -8.76 -9.57 8.60
C SER A 268 -9.70 -10.73 8.33
N ILE A 269 -10.11 -10.94 7.07
CA ILE A 269 -11.11 -11.95 6.72
C ILE A 269 -10.66 -13.38 7.06
N PRO A 270 -9.50 -13.86 6.57
CA PRO A 270 -9.12 -15.26 6.78
C PRO A 270 -8.55 -15.52 8.18
N MET A 271 -8.09 -14.49 8.89
CA MET A 271 -7.56 -14.63 10.25
C MET A 271 -8.64 -14.63 11.34
N PHE A 272 -9.77 -13.96 11.10
CA PHE A 272 -10.85 -13.80 12.10
C PHE A 272 -12.23 -14.15 11.52
N PRO A 273 -12.45 -15.38 11.01
CA PRO A 273 -13.63 -15.71 10.23
C PRO A 273 -14.94 -15.52 11.02
N GLU A 274 -15.01 -15.95 12.29
CA GLU A 274 -16.23 -15.78 13.09
C GLU A 274 -16.55 -14.30 13.37
N ALA A 275 -15.52 -13.49 13.67
CA ALA A 275 -15.70 -12.06 13.86
C ALA A 275 -16.12 -11.35 12.58
N THR A 276 -15.61 -11.78 11.42
CA THR A 276 -15.97 -11.19 10.13
C THR A 276 -17.44 -11.47 9.81
N LEU A 277 -17.92 -12.70 10.04
CA LEU A 277 -19.32 -13.08 9.85
C LEU A 277 -20.24 -12.22 10.72
N CYS A 278 -19.94 -12.13 12.03
CA CYS A 278 -20.71 -11.34 12.99
C CYS A 278 -20.71 -9.84 12.64
N SER A 279 -19.58 -9.33 12.15
CA SER A 279 -19.39 -7.90 11.84
C SER A 279 -19.75 -7.52 10.40
N THR A 280 -20.23 -8.46 9.57
CA THR A 280 -20.66 -8.15 8.20
C THR A 280 -21.62 -6.95 8.15
N PRO A 281 -22.68 -6.83 8.98
CA PRO A 281 -23.59 -5.68 8.89
C PRO A 281 -22.88 -4.36 9.18
N PHE A 282 -21.83 -4.39 10.01
CA PHE A 282 -21.01 -3.22 10.35
C PHE A 282 -20.10 -2.78 9.19
N ILE A 283 -19.76 -3.67 8.25
CA ILE A 283 -19.06 -3.29 7.01
C ILE A 283 -20.07 -2.79 5.97
N TYR A 284 -21.20 -3.49 5.81
CA TYR A 284 -22.22 -3.18 4.82
C TYR A 284 -22.85 -1.80 5.04
N THR A 285 -23.22 -1.46 6.27
CA THR A 285 -23.93 -0.21 6.57
C THR A 285 -23.14 1.06 6.21
N PRO A 286 -21.90 1.29 6.68
CA PRO A 286 -21.11 2.45 6.27
C PRO A 286 -20.73 2.41 4.79
N SER A 287 -20.50 1.23 4.22
CA SER A 287 -20.16 1.10 2.79
C SER A 287 -21.33 1.51 1.90
N ALA A 288 -22.54 1.04 2.22
CA ALA A 288 -23.76 1.42 1.50
C ALA A 288 -24.06 2.91 1.64
N ILE A 289 -23.89 3.47 2.84
CA ILE A 289 -23.99 4.92 3.06
C ILE A 289 -22.96 5.66 2.20
N ALA A 290 -21.70 5.21 2.14
CA ALA A 290 -20.65 5.82 1.34
C ALA A 290 -20.98 5.85 -0.16
N ILE A 291 -21.51 4.75 -0.70
CA ILE A 291 -21.89 4.62 -2.12
C ILE A 291 -23.00 5.62 -2.49
N ILE A 292 -23.94 5.92 -1.59
CA ILE A 292 -25.03 6.87 -1.82
C ILE A 292 -24.60 8.32 -1.52
N TYR A 293 -23.88 8.50 -0.42
CA TYR A 293 -23.46 9.81 0.10
C TYR A 293 -22.43 10.47 -0.82
N THR A 294 -21.42 9.73 -1.27
CA THR A 294 -20.31 10.33 -2.01
C THR A 294 -20.73 10.92 -3.37
N PRO A 295 -21.55 10.27 -4.21
CA PRO A 295 -22.10 10.91 -5.42
C PRO A 295 -22.96 12.14 -5.10
N SER A 296 -23.75 12.09 -4.03
CA SER A 296 -24.58 13.23 -3.60
C SER A 296 -23.72 14.42 -3.13
N THR A 297 -22.55 14.17 -2.55
CA THR A 297 -21.59 15.25 -2.26
C THR A 297 -20.87 15.75 -3.50
N THR A 298 -20.61 14.91 -4.51
CA THR A 298 -19.95 15.33 -5.76
C THR A 298 -20.76 16.34 -6.55
N SER A 299 -22.08 16.21 -6.59
CA SER A 299 -22.95 17.16 -7.32
C SER A 299 -22.92 18.58 -6.75
N ARG A 300 -22.48 18.72 -5.49
CA ARG A 300 -22.29 20.02 -4.82
C ARG A 300 -20.86 20.55 -4.93
N GLN A 301 -19.92 19.78 -5.47
CA GLN A 301 -18.53 20.23 -5.61
C GLN A 301 -18.35 21.07 -6.87
N ILE A 302 -17.66 22.21 -6.71
CA ILE A 302 -17.26 23.09 -7.82
C ILE A 302 -15.82 22.82 -8.31
N ASP A 303 -15.02 22.11 -7.52
CA ASP A 303 -13.61 21.84 -7.83
C ASP A 303 -13.47 20.49 -8.53
N LEU A 304 -12.98 20.51 -9.78
CA LEU A 304 -12.80 19.30 -10.60
C LEU A 304 -11.94 18.25 -9.89
N LYS A 305 -10.88 18.66 -9.17
CA LYS A 305 -10.04 17.69 -8.44
C LYS A 305 -10.78 17.03 -7.28
N LYS A 306 -11.71 17.75 -6.63
CA LYS A 306 -12.56 17.17 -5.58
C LYS A 306 -13.53 16.16 -6.16
N ILE A 307 -14.17 16.49 -7.28
CA ILE A 307 -15.10 15.58 -7.98
C ILE A 307 -14.41 14.25 -8.28
N ILE A 308 -13.20 14.31 -8.86
CA ILE A 308 -12.39 13.12 -9.17
C ILE A 308 -11.93 12.39 -7.89
N ALA A 309 -11.74 13.08 -6.77
CA ALA A 309 -11.29 12.46 -5.52
C ALA A 309 -12.42 11.74 -4.76
N TYR A 310 -13.67 12.13 -4.94
CA TYR A 310 -14.81 11.47 -4.32
C TYR A 310 -15.23 10.19 -5.07
N SER A 311 -14.96 10.06 -6.37
CA SER A 311 -15.34 8.84 -7.10
C SER A 311 -14.60 7.57 -6.62
N PRO A 312 -13.29 7.58 -6.30
CA PRO A 312 -12.64 6.43 -5.66
C PRO A 312 -13.27 6.06 -4.33
N VAL A 313 -13.84 7.00 -3.56
CA VAL A 313 -14.51 6.67 -2.29
C VAL A 313 -15.71 5.76 -2.55
N ALA A 314 -16.57 6.11 -3.52
CA ALA A 314 -17.69 5.27 -3.91
C ALA A 314 -17.23 3.88 -4.39
N HIS A 315 -16.27 3.83 -5.31
CA HIS A 315 -15.78 2.58 -5.90
C HIS A 315 -15.09 1.68 -4.87
N MET A 316 -14.30 2.24 -3.95
CA MET A 316 -13.63 1.45 -2.92
C MET A 316 -14.63 0.89 -1.90
N ASN A 317 -15.71 1.62 -1.58
CA ASN A 317 -16.78 1.09 -0.72
C ASN A 317 -17.68 0.07 -1.45
N LEU A 318 -17.73 0.09 -2.79
CA LEU A 318 -18.30 -1.01 -3.56
C LEU A 318 -17.45 -2.28 -3.43
N VAL A 319 -16.12 -2.13 -3.47
CA VAL A 319 -15.18 -3.24 -3.26
C VAL A 319 -15.32 -3.82 -1.86
N THR A 320 -15.45 -3.00 -0.80
CA THR A 320 -15.65 -3.53 0.57
C THR A 320 -16.92 -4.35 0.72
N ILE A 321 -18.01 -3.94 0.07
CA ILE A 321 -19.25 -4.75 0.03
C ILE A 321 -19.00 -6.09 -0.65
N GLY A 322 -18.39 -6.09 -1.85
CA GLY A 322 -18.13 -7.32 -2.59
C GLY A 322 -17.11 -8.25 -1.92
N MET A 323 -16.25 -7.71 -1.06
CA MET A 323 -15.33 -8.51 -0.26
C MET A 323 -16.00 -9.15 0.97
N SER A 324 -17.10 -8.57 1.45
CA SER A 324 -17.79 -8.99 2.67
C SER A 324 -19.05 -9.82 2.39
N SER A 325 -19.35 -10.06 1.12
CA SER A 325 -20.46 -10.87 0.60
C SER A 325 -20.06 -12.32 0.38
#